data_AF-A0A515KLI6-F1
#
_entry.id   AF-A0A515KLI6-F1
#
_cell.length_a   1.000
_cell.length_b   1.000
_cell.length_c   1.000
_cell.angle_alpha   90.00
_cell.angle_beta   90.00
_cell.angle_gamma   90.00
#
_symmetry.space_group_name_H-M   'P 1'
#
loop_
_entity.id
_entity.type
_entity.pdbx_description
1 polymer ?
#
loop_
_entity_poly.entity_id
_entity_poly.type
_entity_poly.pdbx_seq_one_letter_code
_entity_poly.pdbx_strand_id
1 'polypeptide(L)'
;MIENHCLVPFERSEAMTLKQAAEIAGRTVNTIRNWCEARAIGRMIAGRWYVSRAALAMFLDGDHAALAAYFEGERTSPVVARYLDRYAVCSQNAQ
;
A
#
# COMPACT_ATOMS: atom_id res chain seq x y z
N MET A 1 15.37 12.56 -14.34
CA MET A 1 14.08 12.88 -13.69
C MET A 1 13.44 11.55 -13.35
N ILE A 2 13.34 11.20 -12.07
CA ILE A 2 12.75 9.91 -11.67
C ILE A 2 11.25 10.15 -11.72
N GLU A 3 10.61 9.65 -12.78
CA GLU A 3 9.16 9.68 -12.90
C GLU A 3 8.56 8.88 -11.73
N ASN A 4 7.76 9.58 -10.94
CA ASN A 4 7.14 9.09 -9.73
C ASN A 4 6.01 8.12 -10.16
N HIS A 5 6.37 6.91 -10.58
CA HIS A 5 5.45 5.81 -10.93
C HIS A 5 4.76 5.30 -9.67
N CYS A 6 3.88 6.14 -9.14
CA CYS A 6 3.15 5.92 -7.92
C CYS A 6 1.90 5.11 -8.28
N LEU A 7 1.99 3.79 -8.12
CA LEU A 7 0.85 2.87 -8.07
C LEU A 7 0.03 2.87 -9.37
N VAL A 8 0.57 2.25 -10.41
CA VAL A 8 -0.17 1.95 -11.63
C VAL A 8 -0.30 0.43 -11.74
N PRO A 9 -1.51 -0.15 -11.53
CA PRO A 9 -2.76 0.48 -11.14
C PRO A 9 -2.90 0.65 -9.61
N PHE A 10 -3.36 1.82 -9.17
CA PHE A 10 -3.84 2.03 -7.81
C PHE A 10 -5.23 1.40 -7.72
N GLU A 11 -5.30 0.19 -7.16
CA GLU A 11 -6.58 -0.50 -6.95
C GLU A 11 -7.30 0.08 -5.73
N ARG A 12 -8.48 0.66 -5.97
CA ARG A 12 -9.32 1.22 -4.90
C ARG A 12 -9.80 0.17 -3.91
N SER A 13 -9.90 -1.09 -4.33
CA SER A 13 -10.24 -2.23 -3.45
C SER A 13 -9.16 -2.52 -2.40
N GLU A 14 -7.91 -2.14 -2.68
CA GLU A 14 -6.77 -2.35 -1.79
C GLU A 14 -6.41 -1.09 -0.98
N ALA A 15 -7.08 0.01 -1.27
CA ALA A 15 -6.86 1.30 -0.64
C ALA A 15 -7.53 1.35 0.74
N MET A 16 -6.76 1.71 1.76
CA MET A 16 -7.25 1.91 3.12
C MET A 16 -7.04 3.35 3.57
N THR A 17 -7.82 3.77 4.55
CA THR A 17 -7.63 5.06 5.21
C THR A 17 -6.40 5.05 6.13
N LEU A 18 -5.85 6.22 6.44
CA LEU A 18 -4.74 6.34 7.42
C LEU A 18 -5.10 5.71 8.78
N LYS A 19 -6.39 5.75 9.18
CA LYS A 19 -6.86 5.16 10.44
C LYS A 19 -6.76 3.64 10.41
N GLN A 20 -7.24 2.99 9.35
CA GLN A 20 -7.12 1.54 9.19
C GLN A 20 -5.66 1.10 9.10
N ALA A 21 -4.82 1.87 8.39
CA ALA A 21 -3.39 1.61 8.32
C ALA A 21 -2.71 1.72 9.69
N ALA A 22 -3.10 2.71 10.50
CA ALA A 22 -2.60 2.91 11.85
C ALA A 22 -2.96 1.73 12.78
N GLU A 23 -4.20 1.24 12.69
CA GLU A 23 -4.68 0.07 13.42
C GLU A 23 -3.88 -1.19 13.03
N ILE A 24 -3.67 -1.44 11.74
CA ILE A 24 -2.90 -2.59 11.24
C ILE A 24 -1.43 -2.51 11.64
N ALA A 25 -0.82 -1.34 11.55
CA ALA A 25 0.59 -1.14 11.87
C ALA A 25 0.86 -1.03 13.38
N GLY A 26 -0.17 -0.90 14.22
CA GLY A 26 -0.01 -0.56 15.63
C GLY A 26 0.75 0.76 15.82
N ARG A 27 0.45 1.77 15.00
CA ARG A 27 1.10 3.10 15.00
C ARG A 27 0.08 4.21 14.99
N THR A 28 0.53 5.44 15.26
CA THR A 28 -0.37 6.60 15.19
C THR A 28 -0.67 6.98 13.75
N VAL A 29 -1.83 7.58 13.51
CA VAL A 29 -2.22 8.15 12.19
C VAL A 29 -1.17 9.13 11.68
N ASN A 30 -0.55 9.91 12.57
CA ASN A 30 0.50 10.85 12.20
C ASN A 30 1.76 10.13 11.69
N THR A 31 2.14 9.03 12.33
CA THR A 31 3.24 8.17 11.87
C THR A 31 2.98 7.62 10.46
N ILE A 32 1.76 7.12 10.21
CA ILE A 32 1.39 6.63 8.88
C ILE A 32 1.41 7.74 7.84
N ARG A 33 0.91 8.93 8.17
CA ARG A 33 0.98 10.09 7.27
C ARG A 33 2.41 10.40 6.87
N ASN A 34 3.33 10.47 7.84
CA ASN A 34 4.74 10.72 7.57
C ASN A 34 5.35 9.63 6.67
N TRP A 35 4.93 8.37 6.82
CA TRP A 35 5.38 7.29 5.94
C TRP A 35 4.83 7.44 4.52
N CYS A 36 3.58 7.87 4.35
CA CYS A 36 3.00 8.12 3.04
C CYS A 36 3.75 9.24 2.30
N GLU A 37 4.14 10.30 3.02
CA GLU A 37 4.91 11.41 2.48
C GLU A 37 6.36 11.00 2.14
N ALA A 38 7.02 10.25 3.01
CA ALA A 38 8.45 9.93 2.87
C ALA A 38 8.75 8.73 1.97
N ARG A 39 7.82 7.78 1.81
CA ARG A 39 8.11 6.46 1.22
C ARG A 39 7.12 6.00 0.15
N ALA A 40 6.25 6.89 -0.33
CA ALA A 40 5.29 6.63 -1.42
C ALA A 40 4.38 5.40 -1.19
N ILE A 41 4.15 4.98 0.07
CA ILE A 41 3.26 3.85 0.41
C ILE A 41 1.76 4.22 0.34
N GLY A 42 1.45 5.49 0.07
CA GLY A 42 0.10 6.00 -0.04
C GLY A 42 -0.01 7.15 -1.05
N ARG A 43 -1.24 7.46 -1.44
CA ARG A 43 -1.59 8.49 -2.41
C ARG A 43 -2.67 9.41 -1.84
N MET A 44 -2.49 10.71 -2.06
CA MET A 44 -3.54 11.69 -1.78
C MET A 44 -4.47 11.82 -2.98
N ILE A 45 -5.77 11.63 -2.76
CA ILE A 45 -6.83 11.75 -3.76
C ILE A 45 -7.90 12.68 -3.20
N ALA A 46 -8.15 13.80 -3.89
CA ALA A 46 -9.14 14.80 -3.49
C ALA A 46 -9.04 15.24 -2.01
N GLY A 47 -7.82 15.43 -1.51
CA GLY A 47 -7.57 15.85 -0.12
C GLY A 47 -7.64 14.74 0.93
N ARG A 48 -7.81 13.47 0.54
CA ARG A 48 -7.79 12.31 1.44
C ARG A 48 -6.61 11.40 1.11
N TRP A 49 -5.91 10.95 2.15
CA TRP A 49 -4.84 9.97 2.02
C TRP A 49 -5.40 8.55 1.99
N TYR A 50 -4.96 7.81 0.99
CA TYR A 50 -5.22 6.39 0.83
C TYR A 50 -3.89 5.64 0.86
N VAL A 51 -3.83 4.58 1.63
CA VAL A 51 -2.64 3.73 1.79
C VAL A 51 -2.90 2.42 1.05
N SER A 52 -1.93 1.93 0.28
CA SER A 52 -2.05 0.58 -0.26
C SER A 52 -1.77 -0.43 0.85
N ARG A 53 -2.72 -1.36 1.08
CA ARG A 53 -2.55 -2.44 2.06
C ARG A 53 -1.30 -3.29 1.80
N ALA A 54 -1.08 -3.64 0.54
CA ALA A 54 0.05 -4.46 0.13
C ALA A 54 1.37 -3.72 0.34
N ALA A 55 1.45 -2.44 -0.06
CA ALA A 55 2.63 -1.62 0.17
C ALA A 55 2.93 -1.45 1.66
N LEU A 56 1.90 -1.23 2.49
CA LEU A 56 2.07 -1.14 3.94
C LEU A 56 2.58 -2.46 4.53
N ALA A 57 2.08 -3.60 4.08
CA ALA A 57 2.53 -4.91 4.57
C ALA A 57 3.98 -5.22 4.16
N MET A 58 4.34 -4.99 2.90
CA MET A 58 5.73 -5.13 2.44
C MET A 58 6.67 -4.21 3.22
N PHE A 59 6.19 -3.00 3.51
CA PHE A 59 6.92 -2.03 4.31
C PHE A 59 7.15 -2.49 5.75
N LEU A 60 6.11 -3.03 6.40
CA LEU A 60 6.18 -3.54 7.76
C LEU A 60 7.05 -4.80 7.86
N ASP A 61 7.01 -5.66 6.85
CA ASP A 61 7.82 -6.87 6.76
C ASP A 61 9.29 -6.55 6.36
N GLY A 62 9.61 -5.31 6.00
CA GLY A 62 10.95 -4.89 5.58
C GLY A 62 11.36 -5.41 4.19
N ASP A 63 10.39 -5.87 3.40
CA ASP A 63 10.61 -6.48 2.08
C ASP A 63 10.74 -5.41 0.99
N HIS A 64 11.91 -4.79 0.97
CA HIS A 64 12.23 -3.72 0.02
C HIS A 64 12.22 -4.19 -1.43
N ALA A 65 12.53 -5.47 -1.69
CA ALA A 65 12.51 -6.04 -3.04
C ALA A 65 11.07 -6.15 -3.57
N ALA A 66 10.14 -6.66 -2.74
CA ALA A 66 8.72 -6.69 -3.09
C ALA A 66 8.15 -5.27 -3.25
N LEU A 67 8.53 -4.34 -2.38
CA LEU A 67 8.07 -2.94 -2.47
C LEU A 67 8.56 -2.25 -3.74
N ALA A 68 9.81 -2.49 -4.16
CA ALA A 68 10.35 -1.96 -5.41
C ALA A 68 9.63 -2.56 -6.63
N ALA A 69 9.46 -3.88 -6.69
CA ALA A 69 8.72 -4.55 -7.76
C ALA A 69 7.27 -4.03 -7.85
N TYR A 70 6.65 -3.80 -6.70
CA TYR A 70 5.31 -3.21 -6.62
C TYR A 70 5.25 -1.78 -7.17
N PHE A 71 6.29 -0.96 -6.94
CA PHE A 71 6.39 0.38 -7.53
C PHE A 71 6.67 0.37 -9.03
N GLU A 72 7.38 -0.63 -9.54
CA GLU A 72 7.58 -0.83 -10.97
C GLU A 72 6.31 -1.34 -11.69
N GLY A 73 5.24 -1.63 -10.93
CA GLY A 73 3.98 -2.16 -11.47
C GLY A 73 4.01 -3.68 -11.69
N GLU A 74 5.06 -4.36 -11.26
CA GLU A 74 5.23 -5.80 -11.40
C GLU A 74 4.46 -6.57 -10.31
N ARG A 75 3.14 -6.63 -10.51
CA ARG A 75 2.20 -7.29 -9.58
C ARG A 75 2.16 -8.81 -9.74
N THR A 76 2.67 -9.33 -10.85
CA THR A 76 2.69 -10.78 -11.11
C THR A 76 3.90 -11.45 -10.50
N SER A 77 4.89 -10.66 -10.03
CA SER A 77 6.02 -11.20 -9.29
C SER A 77 5.54 -12.03 -8.10
N PRO A 78 6.08 -13.25 -7.90
CA PRO A 78 5.65 -14.15 -6.83
C PRO A 78 5.72 -13.51 -5.44
N VAL A 79 6.69 -12.61 -5.22
CA VAL A 79 6.84 -11.92 -3.93
C VAL A 79 5.71 -10.93 -3.69
N VAL A 80 5.28 -10.19 -4.72
CA VAL A 80 4.18 -9.23 -4.65
C VAL A 80 2.83 -9.95 -4.56
N ALA A 81 2.62 -10.97 -5.40
CA ALA A 81 1.42 -11.80 -5.42
C ALA A 81 1.13 -12.41 -4.04
N ARG A 82 2.16 -12.85 -3.30
CA ARG A 82 1.98 -13.37 -1.93
C ARG A 82 1.33 -12.35 -0.99
N TYR A 83 1.72 -11.08 -1.07
CA TYR A 83 1.10 -10.02 -0.26
C TYR A 83 -0.31 -9.72 -0.76
N LEU A 84 -0.52 -9.66 -2.08
CA LEU A 84 -1.85 -9.42 -2.65
C LEU A 84 -2.83 -10.51 -2.24
N ASP A 85 -2.47 -11.79 -2.37
CA ASP A 85 -3.29 -12.94 -1.99
C ASP A 85 -3.61 -12.94 -0.50
N ARG A 86 -2.62 -12.67 0.36
CA ARG A 86 -2.82 -12.59 1.83
C ARG A 86 -3.92 -11.60 2.20
N TYR A 87 -4.12 -10.57 1.40
CA TYR A 87 -5.07 -9.50 1.67
C TYR A 87 -6.32 -9.56 0.78
N ALA A 88 -6.29 -10.24 -0.36
CA ALA A 88 -7.42 -10.41 -1.28
C ALA A 88 -8.61 -11.13 -0.62
N VAL A 89 -8.33 -12.08 0.29
CA VAL A 89 -9.35 -12.92 0.94
C VAL A 89 -10.32 -12.11 1.84
N CYS A 90 -9.96 -10.88 2.24
CA CYS A 90 -10.79 -10.07 3.14
C CYS A 90 -11.69 -9.03 2.42
N SER A 91 -11.74 -9.00 1.08
CA SER A 91 -12.52 -8.00 0.31
C SER A 91 -13.77 -8.56 -0.40
N GLN A 92 -14.18 -9.81 -0.11
CA GLN A 92 -15.42 -10.38 -0.64
C GLN A 92 -16.53 -10.23 0.41
N ASN A 93 -17.08 -9.02 0.56
CA ASN A 93 -18.44 -8.78 1.10
C ASN A 93 -18.77 -7.29 1.06
N ALA A 94 -19.33 -6.84 -0.07
CA ALA A 94 -20.29 -5.75 -0.14
C ALA A 94 -20.89 -5.79 -1.56
N GLN A 95 -21.94 -6.60 -1.71
CA GLN A 95 -22.94 -6.40 -2.77
C GLN A 95 -23.75 -5.14 -2.47
#